data_AF-A0A376MS28-F1
#
_entry.id   AF-A0A376MS28-F1
#
_cell.length_a   1.000
_cell.length_b   1.000
_cell.length_c   1.000
_cell.angle_alpha   90.00
_cell.angle_beta   90.00
_cell.angle_gamma   90.00
#
_symmetry.space_group_name_H-M   'P 1'
#
loop_
_entity.id
_entity.type
_entity.pdbx_description
1 polymer ?
#
loop_
_entity_poly.entity_id
_entity_poly.type
_entity_poly.pdbx_seq_one_letter_code
_entity_poly.pdbx_strand_id
1 'polypeptide(L)' 'MRHFDVQLLGGMVLNERCIAEMRTGEGKTLTATLPAYLKH' A
#
# COMPACT_ATOMS: atom_id res chain seq x y z
N MET A 1 -8.32 -5.25 -11.96
CA MET A 1 -8.57 -3.97 -11.26
C MET A 1 -7.24 -3.23 -11.15
N ARG A 2 -7.16 -1.97 -11.56
CA ARG A 2 -5.92 -1.17 -11.50
C ARG A 2 -5.81 -0.51 -10.12
N HIS A 3 -4.65 -0.58 -9.48
CA HIS A 3 -4.39 0.16 -8.25
C HIS A 3 -4.33 1.66 -8.53
N PHE A 4 -4.81 2.46 -7.59
CA PHE A 4 -4.64 3.91 -7.63
C PHE A 4 -3.24 4.30 -7.18
N ASP A 5 -2.78 5.49 -7.59
CA ASP A 5 -1.43 5.96 -7.30
C ASP A 5 -1.16 6.05 -5.79
N VAL A 6 -2.17 6.46 -5.00
CA VAL A 6 -2.09 6.49 -3.53
C VAL A 6 -1.86 5.11 -2.91
N GLN A 7 -2.35 4.04 -3.57
CA GLN A 7 -2.16 2.67 -3.11
C GLN A 7 -0.76 2.17 -3.45
N LEU A 8 -0.24 2.53 -4.63
CA LEU A 8 1.15 2.23 -5.01
C LEU A 8 2.13 2.92 -4.07
N LEU A 9 1.89 4.20 -3.76
CA LEU A 9 2.70 4.95 -2.80
C LEU A 9 2.63 4.33 -1.40
N GLY A 10 1.42 4.01 -0.91
CA GLY A 10 1.26 3.33 0.37
C GLY A 10 1.96 1.97 0.41
N GLY A 11 1.94 1.22 -0.70
CA GLY A 11 2.66 -0.04 -0.83
C GLY A 11 4.17 0.10 -0.71
N MET A 12 4.76 1.15 -1.31
CA MET A 12 6.19 1.46 -1.16
C MET A 12 6.56 1.81 0.28
N VAL A 13 5.78 2.68 0.93
CA VAL A 13 5.99 3.06 2.34
C VAL A 13 5.94 1.84 3.27
N LEU A 14 4.96 0.94 3.06
CA LEU A 14 4.87 -0.30 3.84
C LEU A 14 6.05 -1.25 3.58
N ASN A 15 6.53 -1.31 2.33
CA ASN A 15 7.70 -2.12 1.97
C ASN A 15 8.99 -1.61 2.66
N GLU A 16 9.09 -0.29 2.87
CA GLU A 16 10.17 0.36 3.63
C GLU A 16 10.06 0.18 5.16
N ARG A 17 9.12 -0.68 5.63
CA ARG A 17 8.83 -0.90 7.05
C ARG A 17 8.38 0.37 7.79
N CYS A 18 7.79 1.30 7.06
CA CYS A 18 7.17 2.50 7.61
C CYS A 18 5.65 2.37 7.71
N ILE A 19 5.00 3.32 8.39
CA ILE A 19 3.54 3.37 8.51
C ILE A 19 2.98 4.20 7.36
N ALA A 20 2.16 3.58 6.50
CA ALA A 20 1.39 4.31 5.49
C ALA A 20 0.07 4.81 6.09
N GLU A 21 0.03 6.09 6.48
CA GLU A 21 -1.21 6.71 6.92
C GLU A 21 -2.12 6.99 5.71
N MET A 22 -3.33 6.43 5.75
CA MET A 22 -4.34 6.57 4.71
C MET A 22 -5.70 6.78 5.36
N ARG A 23 -6.56 7.61 4.76
CA ARG A 23 -7.93 7.88 5.19
C ARG A 23 -8.86 6.68 4.94
N THR A 24 -10.04 6.72 5.54
CA THR A 24 -11.10 5.73 5.27
C THR A 24 -11.55 5.84 3.82
N GLY A 25 -11.71 4.71 3.12
CA GLY A 25 -12.08 4.67 1.70
C GLY A 25 -10.90 4.66 0.72
N GLU A 26 -9.67 4.95 1.16
CA GLU A 26 -8.48 4.92 0.27
C GLU A 26 -7.96 3.50 -0.03
N GLY A 27 -8.62 2.47 0.50
CA GLY A 27 -8.34 1.08 0.16
C GLY A 27 -7.14 0.44 0.88
N LYS A 28 -6.92 0.78 2.15
CA LYS A 28 -5.87 0.19 3.02
C LYS A 28 -5.76 -1.34 2.93
N THR A 29 -6.89 -2.04 2.85
CA THR A 29 -6.94 -3.51 2.73
C THR A 29 -6.29 -3.99 1.44
N LEU A 30 -6.55 -3.33 0.31
CA LEU A 30 -5.94 -3.67 -0.97
C LEU A 30 -4.45 -3.29 -0.97
N THR A 31 -4.11 -2.09 -0.49
CA THR A 31 -2.72 -1.61 -0.36
C THR A 31 -1.84 -2.56 0.46
N ALA A 32 -2.37 -3.16 1.54
CA ALA A 32 -1.61 -4.07 2.40
C ALA A 32 -1.14 -5.36 1.71
N THR A 33 -1.72 -5.71 0.56
CA THR A 33 -1.30 -6.88 -0.24
C THR A 33 -0.05 -6.59 -1.10
N LEU A 34 0.24 -5.33 -1.40
CA LEU A 34 1.36 -4.92 -2.26
C LEU A 34 2.75 -5.30 -1.71
N PRO A 35 3.12 -4.96 -0.45
CA PRO A 35 4.42 -5.36 0.09
C PRO A 35 4.54 -6.88 0.29
N ALA A 36 3.43 -7.63 0.33
CA ALA A 36 3.48 -9.08 0.44
C ALA A 36 3.98 -9.76 -0.85
N TYR A 37 3.80 -9.11 -2.02
CA TYR A 37 4.27 -9.61 -3.32
C TYR A 37 5.74 -9.26 -3.59
N LEU A 38 6.18 -8.06 -3.20
CA LEU A 38 7.51 -7.50 -3.52
C LEU A 38 8.59 -7.79 -2.46
N LYS A 39 8.37 -8.76 -1.56
CA LYS A 39 9.29 -9.02 -0.44
C LYS A 39 10.73 -9.23 -0.91
N HIS A 40 11.66 -8.51 -0.27
CA HIS A 40 13.10 -8.77 -0.24
C HIS A 40 13.49 -9.52 1.04
#